data_AF-A0A2N6D5V3-F1
#
_entry.id   AF-A0A2N6D5V3-F1
#
_cell.length_a   1.000
_cell.length_b   1.000
_cell.length_c   1.000
_cell.angle_alpha   90.00
_cell.angle_beta   90.00
_cell.angle_gamma   90.00
#
_symmetry.space_group_name_H-M   'P 1'
#
loop_
_entity.id
_entity.type
_entity.pdbx_description
1 polymer ?
#
loop_
_entity_poly.entity_id
_entity_poly.type
_entity_poly.pdbx_seq_one_letter_code
_entity_poly.pdbx_strand_id
1 'polypeptide(L)'
;MKMNKYLGEFTITHYEKLLNKNNAPYIRMQVNGNQGTEVAFCYKRVDEYMHLLSKYDEVSIDGFRLTKNTNMFIKVDSMRMNLNDLYRVYMAKLKEMDRLIDETGCICYFDMLMNDDDFMKKFCTVPASITSHHAYMGGLLVHTVNSMEFGLKLLEADTVPRMVNRSMLLTGLFLHDIGKAYCYDIIGFDFHVNQTGRNFGHVYMSCEIVDRIAKQLPFIEEETRVQLMNIVLSHHSNSFVKPMSPEAEFVCAIDTLSAKVGA
;
A
#
# COMPACT_ATOMS: atom_id res chain seq x y z
N MET A 1 33.31 8.15 -19.00
CA MET A 1 31.85 8.01 -19.14
C MET A 1 31.23 9.24 -18.49
N LYS A 2 30.60 10.15 -19.24
CA LYS A 2 29.94 11.31 -18.63
C LYS A 2 28.69 10.81 -17.90
N MET A 3 28.58 11.14 -16.62
CA MET A 3 27.45 10.79 -15.77
C MET A 3 26.76 12.08 -15.38
N ASN A 4 25.55 12.29 -15.88
CA ASN A 4 24.70 13.38 -15.42
C ASN A 4 23.60 12.77 -14.57
N LYS A 5 23.50 13.21 -13.32
CA LYS A 5 22.35 12.86 -12.47
C LYS A 5 21.09 13.39 -13.13
N TYR A 6 20.05 12.58 -13.14
CA TYR A 6 18.83 12.84 -13.87
C TYR A 6 17.62 12.44 -13.00
N LEU A 7 16.66 13.36 -12.89
CA LEU A 7 15.32 13.09 -12.38
C LEU A 7 14.32 13.54 -13.46
N GLY A 8 13.39 12.68 -13.83
CA GLY A 8 12.36 13.03 -14.80
C GLY A 8 11.19 12.07 -14.84
N GLU A 9 10.06 12.57 -15.34
CA GLU A 9 8.83 11.82 -15.56
C GLU A 9 8.85 11.16 -16.94
N PHE A 10 8.40 9.90 -16.98
CA PHE A 10 8.34 9.10 -18.20
C PHE A 10 7.07 8.26 -18.26
N THR A 11 6.63 7.99 -19.48
CA THR A 11 5.68 6.91 -19.79
C THR A 11 6.47 5.68 -20.25
N ILE A 12 6.27 4.54 -19.61
CA ILE A 12 6.80 3.24 -19.99
C ILE A 12 5.95 2.70 -21.13
N THR A 13 6.59 2.33 -22.23
CA THR A 13 5.90 1.76 -23.41
C THR A 13 6.18 0.28 -23.59
N HIS A 14 7.31 -0.18 -23.06
CA HIS A 14 7.70 -1.57 -23.08
C HIS A 14 8.66 -1.85 -21.94
N TYR A 15 8.58 -3.03 -21.33
CA TYR A 15 9.54 -3.49 -20.36
C TYR A 15 9.68 -5.02 -20.39
N GLU A 16 10.86 -5.50 -20.05
CA GLU A 16 11.19 -6.93 -19.98
C GLU A 16 12.13 -7.22 -18.80
N LYS A 17 11.87 -8.32 -18.09
CA LYS A 17 12.77 -8.86 -17.07
C LYS A 17 13.79 -9.78 -17.74
N LEU A 18 15.07 -9.47 -17.55
CA LEU A 18 16.20 -10.16 -18.16
C LEU A 18 17.20 -10.61 -17.09
N LEU A 19 18.12 -11.51 -17.45
CA LEU A 19 19.25 -11.93 -16.62
C LEU A 19 20.55 -11.36 -17.18
N ASN A 20 21.40 -10.82 -16.30
CA ASN A 20 22.73 -10.38 -16.71
C ASN A 20 23.71 -11.56 -16.80
N LYS A 21 24.97 -11.28 -17.16
CA LYS A 21 26.02 -12.31 -17.32
C LYS A 21 26.30 -13.14 -16.05
N ASN A 22 25.90 -12.65 -14.88
CA ASN A 22 26.07 -13.29 -13.58
C ASN A 22 24.75 -13.93 -13.07
N ASN A 23 23.76 -14.15 -13.95
CA ASN A 23 22.42 -14.62 -13.60
C ASN A 23 21.65 -13.72 -12.61
N ALA A 24 22.06 -12.46 -12.41
CA ALA A 24 21.31 -11.52 -11.60
C ALA A 24 20.23 -10.83 -12.47
N PRO A 25 18.98 -10.73 -11.98
CA PRO A 25 17.89 -10.14 -12.74
C PRO A 25 18.05 -8.62 -12.90
N TYR A 26 17.52 -8.08 -14.00
CA TYR A 26 17.39 -6.65 -14.26
C TYR A 26 16.21 -6.38 -15.19
N ILE A 27 15.71 -5.15 -15.20
CA ILE A 27 14.64 -4.71 -16.08
C ILE A 27 15.25 -3.86 -17.19
N ARG A 28 14.90 -4.16 -18.43
CA ARG A 28 15.12 -3.26 -19.58
C ARG A 28 13.79 -2.63 -19.93
N MET A 29 13.78 -1.32 -20.13
CA MET A 29 12.58 -0.54 -20.37
C MET A 29 12.77 0.41 -21.54
N GLN A 30 11.69 0.64 -22.27
CA GLN A 30 11.55 1.71 -23.24
C GLN A 30 10.66 2.80 -22.61
N VAL A 31 11.24 3.97 -22.42
CA VAL A 31 10.64 5.08 -21.67
C VAL A 31 10.49 6.29 -22.58
N ASN A 32 9.33 6.93 -22.57
CA ASN A 32 9.04 8.15 -23.32
C ASN A 32 9.01 9.32 -22.35
N GLY A 33 9.91 10.28 -22.55
CA GLY A 33 9.92 11.53 -21.80
C GLY A 33 9.90 12.73 -22.73
N ASN A 34 10.12 13.93 -22.18
CA ASN A 34 10.11 15.18 -22.95
C ASN A 34 11.17 15.24 -24.07
N GLN A 35 12.21 14.41 -24.01
CA GLN A 35 13.29 14.35 -24.99
C GLN A 35 13.11 13.21 -26.01
N GLY A 36 11.95 12.56 -26.02
CA GLY A 36 11.62 11.43 -26.87
C GLY A 36 11.80 10.09 -26.15
N THR A 37 11.95 9.03 -26.95
CA THR A 37 12.09 7.66 -26.48
C THR A 37 13.53 7.34 -26.09
N GLU A 38 13.72 6.86 -24.87
CA GLU A 38 15.00 6.41 -24.32
C GLU A 38 14.91 4.95 -23.83
N VAL A 39 16.07 4.31 -23.69
CA VAL A 39 16.17 2.98 -23.07
C VAL A 39 16.66 3.16 -21.63
N ALA A 40 15.99 2.52 -20.68
CA ALA A 40 16.35 2.53 -19.27
C ALA A 40 16.63 1.12 -18.74
N PHE A 41 17.61 1.00 -17.84
CA PHE A 41 18.01 -0.25 -17.21
C PHE A 41 17.93 -0.14 -15.68
N CYS A 42 17.19 -1.04 -15.05
CA CYS A 42 17.08 -1.12 -13.59
C CYS A 42 17.62 -2.44 -13.06
N TYR A 43 18.61 -2.37 -12.16
CA TYR A 43 19.27 -3.55 -11.58
C TYR A 43 18.92 -3.78 -10.11
N LYS A 44 18.21 -2.83 -9.49
CA LYS A 44 17.78 -2.86 -8.08
C LYS A 44 16.28 -3.09 -8.03
N ARG A 45 15.79 -3.70 -6.93
CA ARG A 45 14.35 -3.85 -6.63
C ARG A 45 13.56 -4.39 -7.82
N VAL A 46 14.12 -5.37 -8.54
CA VAL A 46 13.59 -5.83 -9.84
C VAL A 46 12.18 -6.39 -9.69
N ASP A 47 11.94 -7.27 -8.72
CA ASP A 47 10.62 -7.87 -8.56
C ASP A 47 9.56 -6.84 -8.14
N GLU A 48 9.93 -5.89 -7.29
CA GLU A 48 9.07 -4.78 -6.88
C GLU A 48 8.71 -3.88 -8.07
N TYR A 49 9.69 -3.45 -8.85
CA TYR A 49 9.44 -2.61 -10.02
C TYR A 49 8.71 -3.37 -11.13
N MET A 50 8.90 -4.69 -11.29
CA MET A 50 8.10 -5.47 -12.22
C MET A 50 6.61 -5.46 -11.84
N HIS A 51 6.30 -5.58 -10.55
CA HIS A 51 4.91 -5.48 -10.08
C HIS A 51 4.34 -4.07 -10.33
N LEU A 52 5.14 -3.03 -10.07
CA LEU A 52 4.78 -1.64 -10.34
C LEU A 52 4.49 -1.41 -11.83
N LEU A 53 5.41 -1.81 -12.71
CA LEU A 53 5.32 -1.66 -14.17
C LEU A 53 4.17 -2.48 -14.79
N SER A 54 3.68 -3.52 -14.11
CA SER A 54 2.50 -4.27 -14.54
C SER A 54 1.18 -3.52 -14.32
N LYS A 55 1.20 -2.50 -13.45
CA LYS A 55 0.02 -1.75 -13.04
C LYS A 55 0.04 -0.30 -13.53
N TYR A 56 1.22 0.26 -13.81
CA TYR A 56 1.38 1.68 -14.11
C TYR A 56 2.40 1.92 -15.21
N ASP A 57 2.02 2.78 -16.16
CA ASP A 57 2.89 3.19 -17.24
C ASP A 57 3.58 4.53 -16.95
N GLU A 58 3.03 5.38 -16.08
CA GLU A 58 3.67 6.67 -15.74
C GLU A 58 4.53 6.60 -14.48
N VAL A 59 5.83 6.92 -14.64
CA VAL A 59 6.83 6.82 -13.57
C VAL A 59 7.82 7.98 -13.56
N SER A 60 8.22 8.38 -12.36
CA SER A 60 9.38 9.24 -12.13
C SER A 60 10.62 8.37 -11.96
N ILE A 61 11.66 8.61 -12.74
CA ILE A 61 12.94 7.89 -12.67
C ILE A 61 14.03 8.84 -12.15
N ASP A 62 14.69 8.44 -11.06
CA ASP A 62 15.98 8.99 -10.63
C ASP A 62 17.10 8.03 -11.03
N GLY A 63 18.14 8.58 -11.63
CA GLY A 63 19.29 7.81 -12.05
C GLY A 63 20.32 8.63 -12.79
N PHE A 64 21.02 7.95 -13.69
CA PHE A 64 22.12 8.54 -14.44
C PHE A 64 21.92 8.30 -15.92
N ARG A 65 21.98 9.38 -16.69
CA ARG A 65 22.07 9.25 -18.14
C ARG A 65 23.53 8.96 -18.52
N LEU A 66 23.70 7.91 -19.31
CA LEU A 66 24.97 7.31 -19.65
C LEU A 66 25.10 7.20 -21.16
N THR A 67 26.32 7.45 -21.67
CA THR A 67 26.63 7.29 -23.09
C THR A 67 27.71 6.23 -23.26
N LYS A 68 27.46 5.21 -24.08
CA LYS A 68 28.43 4.16 -24.45
C LYS A 68 28.33 3.86 -25.94
N ASN A 69 29.43 4.03 -26.68
CA ASN A 69 29.51 3.78 -28.12
C ASN A 69 28.32 4.41 -28.88
N THR A 70 28.17 5.74 -28.78
CA THR A 70 27.07 6.57 -29.32
C THR A 70 25.65 6.31 -28.79
N ASN A 71 25.40 5.18 -28.13
CA ASN A 71 24.10 4.89 -27.54
C ASN A 71 23.94 5.57 -26.17
N MET A 72 22.80 6.23 -25.98
CA MET A 72 22.40 6.85 -24.71
C MET A 72 21.36 5.99 -24.01
N PHE A 73 21.52 5.81 -22.71
CA PHE A 73 20.57 5.07 -21.89
C PHE A 73 20.56 5.61 -20.46
N ILE A 74 19.49 5.31 -19.74
CA ILE A 74 19.32 5.69 -18.35
C ILE A 74 19.66 4.46 -17.50
N LYS A 75 20.61 4.59 -16.58
CA LYS A 75 20.76 3.65 -15.47
C LYS A 75 19.87 4.13 -14.33
N VAL A 76 18.79 3.40 -14.10
CA VAL A 76 17.84 3.68 -13.02
C VAL A 76 18.50 3.35 -11.70
N ASP A 77 18.52 4.33 -10.80
CA ASP A 77 18.87 4.09 -9.41
C ASP A 77 17.59 3.80 -8.60
N SER A 78 16.53 4.57 -8.88
CA SER A 78 15.22 4.40 -8.29
C SER A 78 14.09 4.87 -9.19
N MET A 79 12.92 4.29 -9.03
CA MET A 79 11.71 4.62 -9.78
C MET A 79 10.55 4.79 -8.82
N ARG A 80 9.65 5.72 -9.13
CA ARG A 80 8.37 5.90 -8.43
C ARG A 80 7.26 6.02 -9.43
N MET A 81 6.06 5.67 -9.02
CA MET A 81 4.87 5.99 -9.79
C MET A 81 4.55 7.47 -9.70
N ASN A 82 3.90 7.98 -10.73
CA ASN A 82 3.15 9.22 -10.60
C ASN A 82 2.00 9.01 -9.59
N LEU A 83 2.17 9.54 -8.38
CA LEU A 83 1.22 9.36 -7.28
C LEU A 83 -0.16 9.94 -7.58
N ASN A 84 -0.28 10.91 -8.47
CA ASN A 84 -1.56 11.57 -8.73
C ASN A 84 -2.59 10.63 -9.34
N ASP A 85 -2.17 9.77 -10.26
CA ASP A 85 -3.06 8.80 -10.89
C ASP A 85 -3.41 7.64 -9.95
N LEU A 86 -2.40 7.12 -9.22
CA LEU A 86 -2.62 6.14 -8.16
C LEU A 86 -3.62 6.68 -7.13
N TYR A 87 -3.34 7.85 -6.59
CA TYR A 87 -4.19 8.52 -5.61
C TYR A 87 -5.59 8.70 -6.17
N ARG A 88 -5.75 9.24 -7.40
CA ARG A 88 -7.07 9.44 -8.01
C ARG A 88 -7.86 8.13 -8.10
N VAL A 89 -7.26 7.06 -8.63
CA VAL A 89 -7.94 5.78 -8.84
C VAL A 89 -8.30 5.12 -7.51
N TYR A 90 -7.33 4.99 -6.61
CA TYR A 90 -7.53 4.27 -5.35
C TYR A 90 -8.36 5.06 -4.34
N MET A 91 -8.29 6.39 -4.35
CA MET A 91 -9.21 7.21 -3.57
C MET A 91 -10.64 7.14 -4.09
N ALA A 92 -10.85 7.03 -5.41
CA ALA A 92 -12.18 6.82 -5.96
C ALA A 92 -12.76 5.48 -5.48
N LYS A 93 -11.97 4.39 -5.57
CA LYS A 93 -12.36 3.08 -5.03
C LYS A 93 -12.64 3.11 -3.53
N LEU A 94 -11.77 3.76 -2.76
CA LEU A 94 -11.96 3.89 -1.31
C LEU A 94 -13.28 4.63 -1.00
N LYS A 95 -13.61 5.70 -1.74
CA LYS A 95 -14.90 6.40 -1.64
C LYS A 95 -16.11 5.58 -2.13
N GLU A 96 -15.91 4.54 -2.93
CA GLU A 96 -16.99 3.61 -3.27
C GLU A 96 -17.25 2.64 -2.11
N MET A 97 -16.20 2.21 -1.39
CA MET A 97 -16.32 1.37 -0.19
C MET A 97 -17.11 2.04 0.92
N ASP A 98 -16.91 3.34 1.11
CA ASP A 98 -17.67 4.22 2.02
C ASP A 98 -19.19 3.96 1.95
N ARG A 99 -19.72 3.88 0.73
CA ARG A 99 -21.16 3.69 0.45
C ARG A 99 -21.69 2.32 0.86
N LEU A 100 -20.81 1.37 1.16
CA LEU A 100 -21.15 -0.01 1.53
C LEU A 100 -21.08 -0.24 3.04
N ILE A 101 -20.59 0.74 3.80
CA ILE A 101 -20.54 0.75 5.26
C ILE A 101 -21.76 1.52 5.76
N ASP A 102 -22.79 0.78 6.18
CA ASP A 102 -24.11 1.29 6.55
C ASP A 102 -24.36 1.36 8.07
N GLU A 103 -23.42 0.88 8.89
CA GLU A 103 -23.50 0.97 10.34
C GLU A 103 -22.82 2.23 10.88
N THR A 104 -23.57 3.04 11.63
CA THR A 104 -23.09 4.31 12.20
C THR A 104 -21.79 4.14 13.00
N GLY A 105 -21.70 3.09 13.82
CA GLY A 105 -20.50 2.83 14.63
C GLY A 105 -19.25 2.53 13.79
N CYS A 106 -19.42 2.03 12.57
CA CYS A 106 -18.34 1.68 11.65
C CYS A 106 -17.94 2.86 10.75
N ILE A 107 -18.93 3.49 10.10
CA ILE A 107 -18.70 4.57 9.13
C ILE A 107 -18.02 5.79 9.75
N CYS A 108 -18.29 6.08 11.03
CA CYS A 108 -17.66 7.20 11.71
C CYS A 108 -16.12 7.10 11.81
N TYR A 109 -15.56 5.88 11.91
CA TYR A 109 -14.10 5.71 11.85
C TYR A 109 -13.54 6.04 10.48
N PHE A 110 -14.26 5.60 9.44
CA PHE A 110 -13.90 5.86 8.05
C PHE A 110 -13.95 7.37 7.76
N ASP A 111 -15.04 8.03 8.11
CA ASP A 111 -15.24 9.48 7.93
C ASP A 111 -14.19 10.30 8.67
N MET A 112 -13.90 10.00 9.94
CA MET A 112 -12.90 10.74 10.71
C MET A 112 -11.53 10.71 10.04
N LEU A 113 -11.11 9.54 9.56
CA LEU A 113 -9.80 9.37 8.92
C LEU A 113 -9.77 9.98 7.51
N MET A 114 -10.85 9.82 6.74
CA MET A 114 -10.95 10.39 5.39
C MET A 114 -10.95 11.93 5.38
N ASN A 115 -11.41 12.55 6.48
CA ASN A 115 -11.41 14.00 6.66
C ASN A 115 -10.16 14.53 7.40
N ASP A 116 -9.20 13.68 7.78
CA ASP A 116 -7.92 14.09 8.35
C ASP A 116 -6.86 14.21 7.25
N ASP A 117 -6.65 15.43 6.76
CA ASP A 117 -5.70 15.72 5.67
C ASP A 117 -4.27 15.26 5.98
N ASP A 118 -3.83 15.38 7.24
CA ASP A 118 -2.47 15.01 7.67
C ASP A 118 -2.30 13.49 7.70
N PHE A 119 -3.32 12.78 8.19
CA PHE A 119 -3.37 11.32 8.10
C PHE A 119 -3.39 10.87 6.64
N MET A 120 -4.32 11.39 5.83
CA MET A 120 -4.50 10.96 4.45
C MET A 120 -3.25 11.19 3.61
N LYS A 121 -2.55 12.31 3.80
CA LYS A 121 -1.27 12.56 3.16
C LYS A 121 -0.23 11.47 3.48
N LYS A 122 -0.15 11.01 4.74
CA LYS A 122 0.78 9.94 5.14
C LYS A 122 0.31 8.59 4.63
N PHE A 123 -0.95 8.25 4.85
CA PHE A 123 -1.58 7.00 4.45
C PHE A 123 -1.42 6.72 2.95
N CYS A 124 -1.56 7.76 2.12
CA CYS A 124 -1.43 7.65 0.66
C CYS A 124 0.02 7.68 0.14
N THR A 125 1.03 7.85 0.99
CA THR A 125 2.43 7.97 0.56
C THR A 125 3.34 6.90 1.13
N VAL A 126 3.06 6.37 2.32
CA VAL A 126 3.91 5.31 2.91
C VAL A 126 3.71 3.95 2.21
N PRO A 127 4.72 3.05 2.27
CA PRO A 127 4.56 1.68 1.78
C PRO A 127 3.75 0.82 2.77
N ALA A 128 3.22 -0.32 2.30
CA ALA A 128 2.59 -1.29 3.21
C ALA A 128 3.65 -2.13 3.96
N SER A 129 4.84 -2.29 3.39
CA SER A 129 5.96 -2.97 4.03
C SER A 129 7.30 -2.40 3.52
N ILE A 130 8.43 -2.71 4.17
CA ILE A 130 9.75 -2.23 3.68
C ILE A 130 10.36 -3.18 2.65
N THR A 131 10.14 -4.49 2.80
CA THR A 131 10.85 -5.51 2.01
C THR A 131 9.92 -6.57 1.40
N SER A 132 8.60 -6.42 1.54
CA SER A 132 7.61 -7.44 1.17
C SER A 132 6.58 -6.86 0.18
N HIS A 133 5.34 -7.35 0.22
CA HIS A 133 4.22 -6.88 -0.58
C HIS A 133 3.99 -5.37 -0.39
N HIS A 134 3.70 -4.71 -1.51
CA HIS A 134 3.53 -3.27 -1.62
C HIS A 134 4.63 -2.42 -0.95
N ALA A 135 5.89 -2.83 -1.10
CA ALA A 135 7.06 -2.09 -0.62
C ALA A 135 7.41 -0.84 -1.45
N TYR A 136 6.40 -0.11 -1.94
CA TYR A 136 6.55 1.07 -2.80
C TYR A 136 5.72 2.25 -2.26
N MET A 137 5.98 3.45 -2.76
CA MET A 137 5.31 4.68 -2.33
C MET A 137 3.81 4.61 -2.61
N GLY A 138 2.97 4.87 -1.59
CA GLY A 138 1.52 4.69 -1.66
C GLY A 138 1.05 3.25 -1.60
N GLY A 139 1.95 2.31 -1.33
CA GLY A 139 1.64 0.89 -1.21
C GLY A 139 0.65 0.57 -0.10
N LEU A 140 0.61 1.36 0.98
CA LEU A 140 -0.36 1.17 2.06
C LEU A 140 -1.81 1.37 1.57
N LEU A 141 -2.08 2.47 0.87
CA LEU A 141 -3.39 2.73 0.26
C LEU A 141 -3.82 1.58 -0.66
N VAL A 142 -2.90 1.12 -1.52
CA VAL A 142 -3.18 0.02 -2.45
C VAL A 142 -3.51 -1.27 -1.71
N HIS A 143 -2.70 -1.64 -0.72
CA HIS A 143 -2.91 -2.83 0.11
C HIS A 143 -4.29 -2.79 0.79
N THR A 144 -4.63 -1.66 1.43
CA THR A 144 -5.89 -1.50 2.13
C THR A 144 -7.08 -1.63 1.19
N VAL A 145 -7.08 -0.92 0.06
CA VAL A 145 -8.18 -0.99 -0.92
C VAL A 145 -8.30 -2.39 -1.55
N ASN A 146 -7.17 -3.01 -1.94
CA ASN A 146 -7.18 -4.37 -2.48
C ASN A 146 -7.75 -5.37 -1.46
N SER A 147 -7.40 -5.21 -0.18
CA SER A 147 -7.90 -6.06 0.91
C SER A 147 -9.41 -5.89 1.10
N MET A 148 -9.91 -4.65 1.06
CA MET A 148 -11.35 -4.35 1.10
C MET A 148 -12.10 -4.93 -0.12
N GLU A 149 -11.58 -4.74 -1.33
CA GLU A 149 -12.15 -5.33 -2.56
C GLU A 149 -12.19 -6.85 -2.50
N PHE A 150 -11.15 -7.49 -1.94
CA PHE A 150 -11.13 -8.93 -1.78
C PHE A 150 -12.14 -9.40 -0.74
N GLY A 151 -12.25 -8.70 0.40
CA GLY A 151 -13.29 -8.95 1.40
C GLY A 151 -14.70 -8.87 0.83
N LEU A 152 -14.99 -7.84 0.02
CA LEU A 152 -16.29 -7.73 -0.67
C LEU A 152 -16.57 -8.92 -1.58
N LYS A 153 -15.61 -9.30 -2.43
CA LYS A 153 -15.77 -10.43 -3.34
C LYS A 153 -16.00 -11.75 -2.60
N LEU A 154 -15.39 -11.92 -1.43
CA LEU A 154 -15.63 -13.09 -0.60
C LEU A 154 -17.07 -13.09 -0.06
N LEU A 155 -17.60 -11.94 0.36
CA LEU A 155 -18.98 -11.83 0.84
C LEU A 155 -20.04 -12.17 -0.25
N GLU A 156 -19.69 -12.11 -1.54
CA GLU A 156 -20.58 -12.52 -2.63
C GLU A 156 -20.71 -14.05 -2.76
N ALA A 157 -19.82 -14.84 -2.15
CA ALA A 157 -19.87 -16.28 -2.25
C ALA A 157 -20.96 -16.88 -1.34
N ASP A 158 -21.85 -17.70 -1.92
CA ASP A 158 -22.95 -18.36 -1.20
C ASP A 158 -22.50 -19.27 -0.03
N THR A 159 -21.22 -19.66 -0.02
CA THR A 159 -20.62 -20.50 1.02
C THR A 159 -20.11 -19.71 2.23
N VAL A 160 -20.00 -18.38 2.12
CA VAL A 160 -19.57 -17.55 3.26
C VAL A 160 -20.71 -17.44 4.27
N PRO A 161 -20.43 -17.63 5.58
CA PRO A 161 -21.46 -17.52 6.60
C PRO A 161 -22.17 -16.16 6.52
N ARG A 162 -23.51 -16.17 6.43
CA ARG A 162 -24.33 -14.95 6.44
C ARG A 162 -24.21 -14.12 7.73
N MET A 163 -23.48 -14.64 8.72
CA MET A 163 -23.20 -13.98 9.99
C MET A 163 -22.06 -12.97 9.90
N VAL A 164 -21.31 -12.91 8.79
CA VAL A 164 -20.25 -11.91 8.62
C VAL A 164 -20.90 -10.54 8.34
N ASN A 165 -20.67 -9.59 9.23
CA ASN A 165 -21.13 -8.23 9.09
C ASN A 165 -20.25 -7.47 8.10
N ARG A 166 -20.85 -7.00 6.99
CA ARG A 166 -20.14 -6.27 5.93
C ARG A 166 -19.48 -4.98 6.44
N SER A 167 -20.23 -4.15 7.17
CA SER A 167 -19.76 -2.86 7.68
C SER A 167 -18.55 -3.04 8.61
N MET A 168 -18.62 -4.01 9.52
CA MET A 168 -17.53 -4.36 10.43
C MET A 168 -16.32 -4.94 9.68
N LEU A 169 -16.52 -5.84 8.71
CA LEU A 169 -15.43 -6.41 7.91
C LEU A 169 -14.68 -5.33 7.13
N LEU A 170 -15.39 -4.49 6.38
CA LEU A 170 -14.78 -3.43 5.58
C LEU A 170 -14.06 -2.40 6.44
N THR A 171 -14.65 -2.02 7.57
CA THR A 171 -14.03 -1.10 8.52
C THR A 171 -12.80 -1.73 9.16
N GLY A 172 -12.85 -3.00 9.53
CA GLY A 172 -11.70 -3.75 10.02
C GLY A 172 -10.55 -3.82 9.00
N LEU A 173 -10.86 -4.11 7.73
CA LEU A 173 -9.90 -4.12 6.62
C LEU A 173 -9.32 -2.73 6.34
N PHE A 174 -10.10 -1.67 6.50
CA PHE A 174 -9.59 -0.31 6.39
C PHE A 174 -8.60 0.01 7.52
N LEU A 175 -8.93 -0.38 8.76
CA LEU A 175 -8.22 0.05 9.96
C LEU A 175 -6.99 -0.79 10.35
N HIS A 176 -6.90 -2.06 9.92
CA HIS A 176 -5.89 -3.01 10.45
C HIS A 176 -4.44 -2.46 10.43
N ASP A 177 -4.08 -1.78 9.34
CA ASP A 177 -2.71 -1.35 9.07
C ASP A 177 -2.48 0.18 9.10
N ILE A 178 -3.48 0.97 9.48
CA ILE A 178 -3.41 2.45 9.42
C ILE A 178 -2.26 3.05 10.24
N GLY A 179 -1.82 2.36 11.29
CA GLY A 179 -0.67 2.74 12.11
C GLY A 179 0.63 2.85 11.30
N LYS A 180 0.74 2.17 10.16
CA LYS A 180 1.88 2.26 9.24
C LYS A 180 2.10 3.68 8.72
N ALA A 181 1.05 4.50 8.61
CA ALA A 181 1.13 5.93 8.26
C ALA A 181 2.07 6.72 9.18
N TYR A 182 2.32 6.24 10.39
CA TYR A 182 3.15 6.91 11.40
C TYR A 182 4.45 6.15 11.72
N CYS A 183 4.69 4.99 11.09
CA CYS A 183 5.81 4.10 11.43
C CYS A 183 7.01 4.23 10.48
N TYR A 184 6.89 5.00 9.41
CA TYR A 184 7.89 5.08 8.35
C TYR A 184 8.31 6.51 8.05
N ASP A 185 9.62 6.70 7.84
CA ASP A 185 10.20 7.90 7.26
C ASP A 185 10.56 7.63 5.80
N ILE A 186 10.35 8.64 4.95
CA ILE A 186 10.70 8.62 3.53
C ILE A 186 11.92 9.52 3.35
N ILE A 187 13.10 8.92 3.15
CA ILE A 187 14.36 9.65 2.97
C ILE A 187 14.85 9.41 1.55
N GLY A 188 14.71 10.42 0.69
CA GLY A 188 14.93 10.20 -0.73
C GLY A 188 13.97 9.12 -1.23
N PHE A 189 14.49 8.06 -1.85
CA PHE A 189 13.72 6.94 -2.43
C PHE A 189 13.62 5.70 -1.54
N ASP A 190 14.19 5.77 -0.33
CA ASP A 190 14.20 4.67 0.61
C ASP A 190 13.18 4.88 1.74
N PHE A 191 12.67 3.76 2.25
CA PHE A 191 11.73 3.71 3.37
C PHE A 191 12.45 3.17 4.60
N HIS A 192 12.32 3.86 5.72
CA HIS A 192 12.95 3.46 6.97
C HIS A 192 11.91 3.36 8.08
N VAL A 193 11.97 2.29 8.89
CA VAL A 193 11.19 2.24 10.14
C VAL A 193 11.70 3.36 11.05
N ASN A 194 10.81 4.28 11.42
CA ASN A 194 11.13 5.39 12.31
C ASN A 194 11.07 4.94 13.79
N GLN A 195 11.28 5.87 14.73
CA GLN A 195 11.30 5.54 16.16
C GLN A 195 9.96 4.96 16.64
N THR A 196 8.83 5.52 16.20
CA THR A 196 7.48 5.05 16.53
C THR A 196 7.29 3.61 16.07
N GLY A 197 7.63 3.33 14.81
CA GLY A 197 7.54 1.98 14.26
C GLY A 197 8.44 0.96 14.95
N ARG A 198 9.65 1.37 15.38
CA ARG A 198 10.58 0.47 16.10
C ARG A 198 10.14 0.18 17.53
N ASN A 199 9.60 1.18 18.23
CA ASN A 199 9.28 1.05 19.65
C ASN A 199 7.91 0.44 19.90
N PHE A 200 6.92 0.81 19.08
CA PHE A 200 5.53 0.43 19.30
C PHE A 200 5.01 -0.53 18.22
N GLY A 201 5.48 -0.34 16.97
CA GLY A 201 4.97 -1.10 15.83
C GLY A 201 3.60 -0.62 15.36
N HIS A 202 3.28 -0.94 14.10
CA HIS A 202 2.04 -0.45 13.47
C HIS A 202 0.77 -1.02 14.12
N VAL A 203 0.78 -2.26 14.61
CA VAL A 203 -0.40 -2.89 15.25
C VAL A 203 -0.88 -2.08 16.45
N TYR A 204 0.06 -1.71 17.34
CA TYR A 204 -0.26 -0.85 18.48
C TYR A 204 -0.76 0.53 18.00
N MET A 205 -0.07 1.13 17.03
CA MET A 205 -0.45 2.45 16.52
C MET A 205 -1.85 2.44 15.89
N SER A 206 -2.19 1.42 15.10
CA SER A 206 -3.54 1.22 14.56
C SER A 206 -4.57 1.13 15.69
N CYS A 207 -4.28 0.34 16.73
CA CYS A 207 -5.18 0.17 17.87
C CYS A 207 -5.37 1.47 18.68
N GLU A 208 -4.30 2.24 18.88
CA GLU A 208 -4.37 3.55 19.54
C GLU A 208 -5.22 4.55 18.74
N ILE A 209 -5.08 4.58 17.42
CA ILE A 209 -5.89 5.45 16.55
C ILE A 209 -7.37 5.10 16.66
N VAL A 210 -7.71 3.81 16.62
CA VAL A 210 -9.09 3.33 16.82
C VAL A 210 -9.62 3.77 18.19
N ASP A 211 -8.88 3.49 19.26
CA ASP A 211 -9.29 3.86 20.62
C ASP A 211 -9.49 5.38 20.78
N ARG A 212 -8.61 6.18 20.17
CA ARG A 212 -8.67 7.64 20.20
C ARG A 212 -9.88 8.19 19.45
N ILE A 213 -10.19 7.66 18.27
CA ILE A 213 -11.38 8.04 17.49
C ILE A 213 -12.65 7.75 18.31
N ALA A 214 -12.76 6.55 18.88
CA ALA A 214 -13.91 6.17 19.69
C ALA A 214 -14.14 7.12 20.87
N LYS A 215 -13.07 7.54 21.54
CA LYS A 215 -13.14 8.52 22.66
C LYS A 215 -13.60 9.91 22.24
N GLN A 216 -13.39 10.30 20.98
CA GLN A 216 -13.89 11.57 20.44
C GLN A 216 -15.36 11.50 20.02
N LEU A 217 -15.89 10.29 19.81
CA LEU A 217 -17.24 10.02 19.35
C LEU A 217 -17.98 9.16 20.38
N PRO A 218 -18.42 9.74 21.52
CA PRO A 218 -18.94 8.98 22.67
C PRO A 218 -20.26 8.25 22.40
N PHE A 219 -20.87 8.44 21.23
CA PHE A 219 -22.05 7.70 20.78
C PHE A 219 -21.70 6.37 20.08
N ILE A 220 -20.42 6.12 19.77
CA ILE A 220 -19.98 4.81 19.28
C ILE A 220 -20.13 3.80 20.41
N GLU A 221 -20.81 2.69 20.13
CA GLU A 221 -21.02 1.63 21.10
C GLU A 221 -19.68 0.99 21.50
N GLU A 222 -19.53 0.69 22.79
CA GLU A 222 -18.33 0.06 23.34
C GLU A 222 -18.05 -1.29 22.65
N GLU A 223 -19.09 -2.03 22.28
CA GLU A 223 -18.96 -3.29 21.54
C GLU A 223 -18.30 -3.09 20.17
N THR A 224 -18.73 -2.09 19.39
CA THR A 224 -18.10 -1.75 18.10
C THR A 224 -16.62 -1.39 18.28
N ARG A 225 -16.30 -0.55 19.28
CA ARG A 225 -14.92 -0.18 19.59
C ARG A 225 -14.08 -1.42 19.93
N VAL A 226 -14.56 -2.26 20.85
CA VAL A 226 -13.85 -3.48 21.28
C VAL A 226 -13.66 -4.46 20.13
N GLN A 227 -14.66 -4.63 19.27
CA GLN A 227 -14.58 -5.53 18.12
C GLN A 227 -13.56 -5.04 17.08
N LEU A 228 -13.57 -3.74 16.74
CA LEU A 228 -12.56 -3.17 15.83
C LEU A 228 -11.15 -3.24 16.43
N MET A 229 -10.99 -2.98 17.73
CA MET A 229 -9.71 -3.17 18.41
C MET A 229 -9.26 -4.64 18.39
N ASN A 230 -10.17 -5.61 18.54
CA ASN A 230 -9.85 -7.03 18.41
C ASN A 230 -9.35 -7.35 17.00
N ILE A 231 -10.06 -6.92 15.96
CA ILE A 231 -9.66 -7.10 14.56
C ILE A 231 -8.24 -6.57 14.34
N VAL A 232 -7.98 -5.33 14.76
CA VAL A 232 -6.66 -4.69 14.61
C VAL A 232 -5.59 -5.45 15.40
N LEU A 233 -5.85 -5.85 16.64
CA LEU A 233 -4.84 -6.52 17.47
C LEU A 233 -4.56 -7.96 17.04
N SER A 234 -5.47 -8.60 16.30
CA SER A 234 -5.35 -10.00 15.90
C SER A 234 -5.08 -10.23 14.41
N HIS A 235 -4.94 -9.18 13.58
CA HIS A 235 -4.88 -9.36 12.11
C HIS A 235 -3.63 -10.12 11.62
N HIS A 236 -2.51 -10.11 12.35
CA HIS A 236 -1.38 -10.99 12.01
C HIS A 236 -1.66 -12.41 12.51
N SER A 237 -1.42 -13.42 11.65
CA SER A 237 -1.60 -14.85 12.01
C SER A 237 -0.81 -15.32 13.25
N ASN A 238 0.27 -14.61 13.61
CA ASN A 238 1.09 -14.88 14.80
C ASN A 238 0.84 -13.89 15.97
N SER A 239 -0.28 -13.17 15.97
CA SER A 239 -0.65 -12.23 17.03
C SER A 239 -0.90 -12.94 18.38
N PHE A 240 -0.57 -12.25 19.46
CA PHE A 240 -0.90 -12.69 20.83
C PHE A 240 -2.40 -12.63 21.11
N VAL A 241 -3.07 -11.59 20.60
CA VAL A 241 -4.53 -11.49 20.63
C VAL A 241 -5.11 -12.39 19.54
N LYS A 242 -6.12 -13.19 19.90
CA LYS A 242 -6.81 -14.05 18.94
C LYS A 242 -7.99 -13.31 18.30
N PRO A 243 -8.29 -13.60 17.02
CA PRO A 243 -9.53 -13.12 16.41
C PRO A 243 -10.71 -13.73 17.16
N MET A 244 -11.66 -12.88 17.57
CA MET A 244 -12.81 -13.28 18.40
C MET A 244 -14.14 -13.21 17.65
N SER A 245 -14.12 -12.84 16.36
CA SER A 245 -15.29 -12.79 15.50
C SER A 245 -14.97 -13.31 14.09
N PRO A 246 -15.98 -13.70 13.29
CA PRO A 246 -15.79 -14.06 11.89
C PRO A 246 -15.08 -12.95 11.10
N GLU A 247 -15.43 -11.67 11.31
CA GLU A 247 -14.79 -10.54 10.64
C GLU A 247 -13.29 -10.51 10.95
N ALA A 248 -12.90 -10.68 12.22
CA ALA A 248 -11.49 -10.72 12.62
C ALA A 248 -10.72 -11.89 11.97
N GLU A 249 -11.35 -13.07 11.87
CA GLU A 249 -10.78 -14.21 11.16
C GLU A 249 -10.60 -13.92 9.67
N PHE A 250 -11.60 -13.30 9.03
CA PHE A 250 -11.53 -12.91 7.62
C PHE A 250 -10.42 -11.87 7.39
N VAL A 251 -10.32 -10.82 8.22
CA VAL A 251 -9.23 -9.84 8.12
C VAL A 251 -7.87 -10.52 8.25
N CYS A 252 -7.69 -11.38 9.26
CA CYS A 252 -6.44 -12.10 9.45
C CYS A 252 -6.09 -12.99 8.26
N ALA A 253 -7.07 -13.70 7.70
CA ALA A 253 -6.88 -14.56 6.54
C ALA A 253 -6.54 -13.77 5.28
N ILE A 254 -7.25 -12.66 5.02
CA ILE A 254 -7.04 -11.77 3.87
C ILE A 254 -5.64 -11.15 3.93
N ASP A 255 -5.24 -10.58 5.07
CA ASP A 255 -3.92 -9.95 5.23
C ASP A 255 -2.79 -10.99 5.07
N THR A 256 -2.95 -12.16 5.70
CA THR A 256 -1.99 -13.26 5.56
C THR A 256 -1.85 -13.73 4.10
N LEU A 257 -2.95 -13.77 3.36
CA LEU A 257 -2.93 -14.16 1.95
C LEU A 257 -2.23 -13.09 1.11
N SER A 258 -2.62 -11.81 1.27
CA SER A 258 -1.99 -10.66 0.61
C SER A 258 -0.47 -10.66 0.80
N ALA A 259 -0.02 -10.87 2.05
CA ALA A 259 1.39 -10.92 2.39
C ALA A 259 2.16 -12.06 1.73
N LYS A 260 1.51 -13.21 1.48
CA LYS A 260 2.14 -14.39 0.86
C LYS A 260 2.17 -14.33 -0.66
N VAL A 261 1.14 -13.76 -1.28
CA VAL A 261 0.97 -13.80 -2.74
C VAL A 261 1.33 -12.49 -3.44
N GLY A 262 1.51 -11.40 -2.70
CA GLY A 262 1.95 -10.11 -3.22
C GLY A 262 0.96 -9.43 -4.15
N ALA A 263 -0.35 -9.51 -3.85
CA ALA A 263 -1.45 -9.04 -4.71
C ALA A 263 -1.78 -7.54 -4.56
#